data_AF-S8EFY1-F1
#
_entry.id   AF-S8EFY1-F1
#
_cell.length_a   1.000
_cell.length_b   1.000
_cell.length_c   1.000
_cell.angle_alpha   90.00
_cell.angle_beta   90.00
_cell.angle_gamma   90.00
#
_symmetry.space_group_name_H-M   'P 1'
#
loop_
_entity.id
_entity.type
_entity.pdbx_description
1 polymer ?
#
loop_
_entity_poly.entity_id
_entity_poly.type
_entity_poly.pdbx_seq_one_letter_code
_entity_poly.pdbx_strand_id
1 'polypeptide(L)'
;MSPTPALFIAAQPKHAARVKAALDELNRYAVSPEYGASLEQLKSVHEARKAHPAAKGVVEKEDLVTKLMTDPDLTGIWNDLLKNAFCASMGTTGPNDAGADALLQGFRAYMVQDYIYCTRGIIYQTERAIKSTSHQDFNDTTTKVQHYCDYAQGALNYCVNQRTTPADEGGPGLGLTDVDVLQATPADVLDEYTDFQIQTAETHNWVMSLVAMIPCIQSYYAIAQPLYQNAPAIIKDTPWYNLWIKPNGGISPQEAGVTSQITFFVTNYAVWKDHYAEAKETFRRACKGEISLWQFAQDAKA
;
A
#
# COMPACT_ATOMS: atom_id res chain seq x y z
N MET A 1 -26.39 -20.45 4.13
CA MET A 1 -24.99 -19.98 4.18
C MET A 1 -24.64 -19.54 2.78
N SER A 2 -24.58 -18.23 2.54
CA SER A 2 -24.05 -17.73 1.27
C SER A 2 -22.55 -18.04 1.24
N PRO A 3 -22.01 -18.60 0.14
CA PRO A 3 -20.59 -18.89 0.05
C PRO A 3 -19.81 -17.58 0.22
N THR A 4 -18.80 -17.58 1.09
CA THR A 4 -17.84 -16.48 1.20
C THR A 4 -17.27 -16.22 -0.19
N PRO A 5 -17.38 -14.99 -0.74
CA PRO A 5 -16.77 -14.69 -2.03
C PRO A 5 -15.27 -14.99 -1.92
N ALA A 6 -14.74 -15.81 -2.83
CA ALA A 6 -13.32 -16.08 -2.86
C ALA A 6 -12.59 -14.76 -3.10
N LEU A 7 -11.69 -14.37 -2.18
CA LEU A 7 -10.83 -13.22 -2.36
C LEU A 7 -10.04 -13.39 -3.65
N PHE A 8 -10.03 -12.35 -4.48
CA PHE A 8 -9.25 -12.33 -5.72
C PHE A 8 -7.73 -12.28 -5.42
N ILE A 9 -7.36 -11.80 -4.22
CA ILE A 9 -6.01 -11.59 -3.71
C ILE A 9 -6.01 -11.82 -2.19
N ALA A 10 -5.23 -12.76 -1.67
CA ALA A 10 -5.14 -12.92 -0.22
C ALA A 10 -4.06 -12.00 0.37
N ALA A 11 -4.44 -11.06 1.24
CA ALA A 11 -3.47 -10.34 2.08
C ALA A 11 -2.69 -11.35 2.94
N GLN A 12 -1.36 -11.24 2.99
CA GLN A 12 -0.50 -12.14 3.74
C GLN A 12 -0.05 -11.50 5.05
N PRO A 13 0.18 -12.29 6.14
CA PRO A 13 0.66 -11.75 7.41
C PRO A 13 1.92 -10.87 7.28
N LYS A 14 2.77 -11.19 6.30
CA LYS A 14 4.04 -10.51 6.01
C LYS A 14 3.92 -9.16 5.28
N HIS A 15 2.76 -8.73 4.81
CA HIS A 15 2.65 -7.43 4.14
C HIS A 15 2.67 -6.26 5.13
N ALA A 16 3.16 -5.11 4.67
CA ALA A 16 2.96 -3.84 5.37
C ALA A 16 1.46 -3.55 5.50
N ALA A 17 1.08 -2.95 6.63
CA ALA A 17 -0.29 -2.65 7.01
C ALA A 17 -1.07 -1.90 5.90
N ARG A 18 -0.44 -0.86 5.33
CA ARG A 18 -0.99 -0.08 4.21
C ARG A 18 -1.25 -0.91 2.94
N VAL A 19 -0.37 -1.85 2.60
CA VAL A 19 -0.55 -2.74 1.43
C VAL A 19 -1.73 -3.69 1.64
N LYS A 20 -1.88 -4.23 2.87
CA LYS A 20 -3.02 -5.11 3.19
C LYS A 20 -4.36 -4.37 3.06
N ALA A 21 -4.43 -3.15 3.58
CA ALA A 21 -5.59 -2.27 3.44
C ALA A 21 -5.96 -2.01 1.97
N ALA A 22 -4.95 -1.74 1.13
CA ALA A 22 -5.15 -1.51 -0.30
C ALA A 22 -5.66 -2.76 -1.04
N LEU A 23 -5.15 -3.94 -0.68
CA LEU A 23 -5.56 -5.23 -1.24
C LEU A 23 -7.01 -5.57 -0.91
N ASP A 24 -7.46 -5.32 0.32
CA ASP A 24 -8.85 -5.54 0.72
C ASP A 24 -9.81 -4.66 -0.08
N GLU A 25 -9.42 -3.41 -0.37
CA GLU A 25 -10.22 -2.50 -1.20
C GLU A 25 -10.37 -3.05 -2.62
N LEU A 26 -9.25 -3.50 -3.23
CA LEU A 26 -9.26 -4.11 -4.57
C LEU A 26 -10.16 -5.35 -4.63
N ASN A 27 -10.08 -6.24 -3.63
CA ASN A 27 -10.89 -7.45 -3.58
C ASN A 27 -12.38 -7.17 -3.55
N ARG A 28 -12.82 -6.19 -2.73
CA ARG A 28 -14.24 -5.83 -2.63
C ARG A 28 -14.79 -5.39 -3.97
N TYR A 29 -14.11 -4.47 -4.66
CA TYR A 29 -14.57 -3.98 -5.94
C TYR A 29 -14.45 -5.03 -7.04
N ALA A 30 -13.47 -5.93 -6.97
CA ALA A 30 -13.39 -7.03 -7.93
C ALA A 30 -14.66 -7.88 -7.88
N VAL A 31 -15.19 -8.18 -6.69
CA VAL A 31 -16.30 -9.15 -6.49
C VAL A 31 -17.70 -8.54 -6.37
N SER A 32 -17.85 -7.21 -6.51
CA SER A 32 -19.13 -6.54 -6.30
C SER A 32 -20.02 -6.56 -7.57
N PRO A 33 -21.25 -7.11 -7.52
CA PRO A 33 -22.19 -7.03 -8.65
C PRO A 33 -22.77 -5.62 -8.88
N GLU A 34 -22.72 -4.77 -7.86
CA GLU A 34 -23.33 -3.43 -7.85
C GLU A 34 -22.30 -2.32 -8.13
N TYR A 35 -21.05 -2.53 -7.71
CA TYR A 35 -19.98 -1.53 -7.78
C TYR A 35 -18.73 -2.03 -8.54
N GLY A 36 -18.77 -3.23 -9.11
CA GLY A 36 -17.61 -3.95 -9.65
C GLY A 36 -17.92 -4.78 -10.90
N ALA A 37 -16.94 -5.56 -11.36
CA ALA A 37 -17.13 -6.52 -12.44
C ALA A 37 -17.91 -7.75 -11.92
N SER A 38 -18.82 -8.31 -12.72
CA SER A 38 -19.60 -9.48 -12.30
C SER A 38 -18.73 -10.71 -12.07
N LEU A 39 -19.17 -11.64 -11.21
CA LEU A 39 -18.45 -12.88 -10.93
C LEU A 39 -18.22 -13.71 -12.22
N GLU A 40 -19.16 -13.69 -13.18
CA GLU A 40 -18.96 -14.27 -14.52
C GLU A 40 -17.86 -13.56 -15.33
N GLN A 41 -17.77 -12.23 -15.28
CA GLN A 41 -16.72 -11.46 -15.96
C GLN A 41 -15.33 -11.75 -15.36
N LEU A 42 -15.25 -11.88 -14.04
CA LEU A 42 -14.01 -12.28 -13.37
C LEU A 42 -13.58 -13.71 -13.71
N LYS A 43 -14.53 -14.67 -13.73
CA LYS A 43 -14.26 -16.06 -14.09
C LYS A 43 -13.84 -16.20 -15.55
N SER A 44 -14.47 -15.48 -16.47
CA SER A 44 -14.12 -15.52 -17.89
C SER A 44 -12.73 -14.96 -18.16
N VAL A 45 -12.32 -13.91 -17.45
CA VAL A 45 -10.95 -13.35 -17.52
C VAL A 45 -9.91 -14.30 -16.90
N HIS A 46 -10.24 -14.97 -15.78
CA HIS A 46 -9.36 -15.98 -15.18
C HIS A 46 -9.13 -17.18 -16.12
N GLU A 47 -10.17 -17.65 -16.80
CA GLU A 47 -10.07 -18.72 -17.81
C GLU A 47 -9.37 -18.24 -19.10
N ALA A 48 -9.61 -17.01 -19.55
CA ALA A 48 -8.87 -16.40 -20.66
C ALA A 48 -7.35 -16.26 -20.37
N ARG A 49 -6.97 -16.03 -19.11
CA ARG A 49 -5.58 -15.99 -18.65
C ARG A 49 -4.91 -17.36 -18.65
N LYS A 50 -5.61 -18.42 -18.22
CA LYS A 50 -5.11 -19.80 -18.34
C LYS A 50 -4.88 -20.20 -19.79
N ALA A 51 -5.67 -19.65 -20.71
CA ALA A 51 -5.57 -19.93 -22.14
C ALA A 51 -4.51 -19.11 -22.90
N HIS A 52 -3.98 -18.01 -22.33
CA HIS A 52 -3.05 -17.11 -23.02
C HIS A 52 -1.85 -16.65 -22.18
N PRO A 53 -0.67 -17.28 -22.35
CA PRO A 53 0.57 -16.76 -21.81
C PRO A 53 1.02 -15.57 -22.68
N ALA A 54 0.97 -14.36 -22.11
CA ALA A 54 1.51 -13.11 -22.66
C ALA A 54 0.95 -12.66 -24.03
N ALA A 55 -0.27 -12.12 -24.06
CA ALA A 55 -0.78 -11.38 -25.22
C ALA A 55 -0.19 -9.95 -25.26
N LYS A 56 0.99 -9.81 -25.88
CA LYS A 56 1.61 -8.51 -26.24
C LYS A 56 0.70 -7.78 -27.24
N GLY A 57 0.03 -6.70 -26.81
CA GLY A 57 -0.52 -5.68 -27.72
C GLY A 57 -1.91 -5.14 -27.40
N VAL A 58 -2.80 -5.93 -26.80
CA VAL A 58 -4.14 -5.44 -26.36
C VAL A 58 -4.12 -5.06 -24.88
N VAL A 59 -3.41 -5.86 -24.06
CA VAL A 59 -3.27 -5.66 -22.61
C VAL A 59 -2.57 -4.34 -22.25
N GLU A 60 -1.64 -3.85 -23.08
CA GLU A 60 -0.91 -2.60 -22.79
C GLU A 60 -1.78 -1.35 -22.81
N LYS A 61 -2.85 -1.30 -23.63
CA LYS A 61 -3.77 -0.15 -23.65
C LYS A 61 -4.76 -0.16 -22.48
N GLU A 62 -5.01 -1.34 -21.93
CA GLU A 62 -5.98 -1.61 -20.86
C GLU A 62 -5.32 -1.70 -19.49
N ASP A 63 -3.99 -1.67 -19.42
CA ASP A 63 -3.25 -1.62 -18.17
C ASP A 63 -3.08 -0.16 -17.70
N LEU A 64 -4.07 0.34 -16.96
CA LEU A 64 -4.04 1.70 -16.38
C LEU A 64 -2.77 1.93 -15.55
N VAL A 65 -2.33 0.93 -14.78
CA VAL A 65 -1.21 1.06 -13.85
C VAL A 65 0.08 1.31 -14.63
N THR A 66 0.40 0.45 -15.60
CA THR A 66 1.56 0.64 -16.48
C THR A 66 1.44 1.94 -17.27
N LYS A 67 0.24 2.25 -17.78
CA LYS A 67 -0.02 3.48 -18.53
C LYS A 67 0.25 4.74 -17.70
N LEU A 68 -0.09 4.76 -16.40
CA LEU A 68 0.21 5.88 -15.50
C LEU A 68 1.71 5.98 -15.18
N MET A 69 2.37 4.86 -14.89
CA MET A 69 3.81 4.83 -14.55
C MET A 69 4.73 5.20 -15.73
N THR A 70 4.25 5.01 -16.97
CA THR A 70 5.00 5.28 -18.21
C THR A 70 4.50 6.50 -18.97
N ASP A 71 3.46 7.19 -18.49
CA ASP A 71 2.97 8.43 -19.11
C ASP A 71 4.07 9.50 -19.02
N PRO A 72 4.42 10.18 -20.13
CA PRO A 72 5.48 11.19 -20.13
C PRO A 72 5.29 12.31 -19.10
N ASP A 73 4.04 12.67 -18.76
CA ASP A 73 3.73 13.73 -17.80
C ASP A 73 3.79 13.26 -16.33
N LEU A 74 3.92 11.94 -16.10
CA LEU A 74 3.92 11.31 -14.78
C LEU A 74 5.20 10.53 -14.49
N THR A 75 5.96 10.14 -15.52
CA THR A 75 7.18 9.37 -15.39
C THR A 75 8.21 10.08 -14.51
N GLY A 76 8.26 11.42 -14.56
CA GLY A 76 9.12 12.22 -13.67
C GLY A 76 8.80 12.00 -12.19
N ILE A 77 7.56 12.27 -11.79
CA ILE A 77 7.15 12.13 -10.38
C ILE A 77 7.18 10.68 -9.89
N TRP A 78 6.86 9.71 -10.75
CA TRP A 78 7.00 8.30 -10.42
C TRP A 78 8.46 7.93 -10.15
N ASN A 79 9.40 8.40 -10.97
CA ASN A 79 10.82 8.17 -10.76
C ASN A 79 11.34 8.86 -9.49
N ASP A 80 10.86 10.05 -9.17
CA ASP A 80 11.22 10.77 -7.94
C ASP A 80 10.78 9.97 -6.70
N LEU A 81 9.59 9.37 -6.74
CA LEU A 81 9.12 8.45 -5.71
C LEU A 81 10.04 7.23 -5.57
N LEU A 82 10.36 6.55 -6.68
CA LEU A 82 11.19 5.34 -6.64
C LEU A 82 12.64 5.61 -6.23
N LYS A 83 13.16 6.81 -6.49
CA LYS A 83 14.54 7.22 -6.19
C LYS A 83 14.66 8.03 -4.90
N ASN A 84 13.67 7.92 -4.02
CA ASN A 84 13.67 8.66 -2.77
C ASN A 84 14.95 8.38 -1.95
N ALA A 85 15.63 9.44 -1.51
CA ALA A 85 16.92 9.36 -0.84
C ALA A 85 16.86 8.63 0.52
N PHE A 86 15.74 8.74 1.24
CA PHE A 86 15.52 8.01 2.48
C PHE A 86 15.52 6.50 2.22
N CYS A 87 14.73 6.06 1.24
CA CYS A 87 14.64 4.67 0.83
C CYS A 87 15.97 4.13 0.31
N ALA A 88 16.69 4.91 -0.49
CA ALA A 88 18.02 4.53 -0.96
C ALA A 88 19.00 4.31 0.21
N SER A 89 18.94 5.17 1.23
CA SER A 89 19.79 5.06 2.43
C SER A 89 19.55 3.75 3.20
N MET A 90 18.31 3.25 3.23
CA MET A 90 17.98 1.95 3.83
C MET A 90 18.73 0.77 3.17
N GLY A 91 19.13 0.91 1.90
CA GLY A 91 19.89 -0.11 1.18
C GLY A 91 21.40 -0.09 1.37
N THR A 92 21.93 1.00 1.93
CA THR A 92 23.38 1.25 1.93
C THR A 92 23.97 1.51 3.30
N THR A 93 23.17 1.97 4.26
CA THR A 93 23.63 2.29 5.61
C THR A 93 23.51 1.04 6.50
N GLY A 94 24.63 0.51 6.97
CA GLY A 94 24.69 -0.55 7.97
C GLY A 94 24.50 -0.05 9.41
N PRO A 95 24.34 -0.95 10.40
CA PRO A 95 24.11 -0.57 11.80
C PRO A 95 25.28 0.17 12.45
N ASN A 96 26.50 0.06 11.91
CA ASN A 96 27.70 0.71 12.44
C ASN A 96 28.19 1.89 11.59
N ASP A 97 27.45 2.24 10.54
CA ASP A 97 27.86 3.32 9.64
C ASP A 97 27.55 4.70 10.25
N ALA A 98 28.32 5.71 9.85
CA ALA A 98 28.01 7.09 10.18
C ALA A 98 26.61 7.44 9.63
N GLY A 99 25.71 7.87 10.51
CA GLY A 99 24.31 8.18 10.16
C GLY A 99 23.33 7.02 10.34
N ALA A 100 23.75 5.86 10.85
CA ALA A 100 22.86 4.75 11.20
C ALA A 100 21.78 5.16 12.22
N ASP A 101 22.18 5.85 13.29
CA ASP A 101 21.25 6.34 14.33
C ASP A 101 20.25 7.36 13.75
N ALA A 102 20.72 8.28 12.92
CA ALA A 102 19.89 9.27 12.25
C ALA A 102 18.87 8.59 11.33
N LEU A 103 19.30 7.60 10.52
CA LEU A 103 18.41 6.82 9.66
C LEU A 103 17.38 6.03 10.49
N LEU A 104 17.79 5.44 11.62
CA LEU A 104 16.88 4.74 12.53
C LEU A 104 15.85 5.70 13.14
N GLN A 105 16.24 6.92 13.51
CA GLN A 105 15.34 7.97 14.00
C GLN A 105 14.29 8.34 12.94
N GLY A 106 14.73 8.60 11.70
CA GLY A 106 13.81 8.85 10.59
C GLY A 106 12.88 7.67 10.31
N PHE A 107 13.39 6.44 10.42
CA PHE A 107 12.60 5.23 10.19
C PHE A 107 11.56 5.02 11.29
N ARG A 108 11.90 5.31 12.55
CA ARG A 108 10.96 5.35 13.68
C ARG A 108 9.85 6.37 13.44
N ALA A 109 10.20 7.58 13.04
CA ALA A 109 9.22 8.62 12.73
C ALA A 109 8.27 8.18 11.61
N TYR A 110 8.80 7.60 10.52
CA TYR A 110 7.99 7.04 9.44
C TYR A 110 7.02 5.94 9.92
N MET A 111 7.51 4.96 10.69
CA MET A 111 6.68 3.83 11.14
C MET A 111 5.55 4.26 12.08
N VAL A 112 5.76 5.30 12.88
CA VAL A 112 4.69 5.93 13.68
C VAL A 112 3.63 6.55 12.77
N GLN A 113 4.03 7.27 11.71
CA GLN A 113 3.08 7.83 10.75
C GLN A 113 2.35 6.74 9.94
N ASP A 114 2.99 5.60 9.64
CA ASP A 114 2.33 4.46 8.99
C ASP A 114 1.30 3.77 9.91
N TYR A 115 1.58 3.72 11.22
CA TYR A 115 0.58 3.34 12.23
C TYR A 115 -0.63 4.31 12.19
N ILE A 116 -0.37 5.62 12.25
CA ILE A 116 -1.44 6.63 12.23
C ILE A 116 -2.26 6.54 10.94
N TYR A 117 -1.62 6.36 9.79
CA TYR A 117 -2.31 6.12 8.51
C TYR A 117 -3.34 4.99 8.61
N CYS A 118 -2.96 3.86 9.23
CA CYS A 118 -3.84 2.72 9.40
C CYS A 118 -5.01 3.04 10.35
N THR A 119 -4.76 3.80 11.43
CA THR A 119 -5.82 4.24 12.34
C THR A 119 -6.82 5.19 11.68
N ARG A 120 -6.37 6.08 10.78
CA ARG A 120 -7.24 6.95 9.99
C ARG A 120 -8.18 6.14 9.10
N GLY A 121 -7.72 5.01 8.57
CA GLY A 121 -8.55 4.05 7.86
C GLY A 121 -9.70 3.49 8.69
N ILE A 122 -9.48 3.22 9.99
CA ILE A 122 -10.52 2.75 10.92
C ILE A 122 -11.66 3.79 11.02
N ILE A 123 -11.30 5.06 11.26
CA ILE A 123 -12.25 6.17 11.40
C ILE A 123 -13.07 6.30 10.12
N TYR A 124 -12.39 6.37 8.98
CA TYR A 124 -13.04 6.53 7.68
C TYR A 124 -14.04 5.40 7.37
N GLN A 125 -13.64 4.14 7.57
CA GLN A 125 -14.56 3.01 7.32
C GLN A 125 -15.72 3.01 8.32
N THR A 126 -15.50 3.42 9.57
CA THR A 126 -16.58 3.56 10.55
C THR A 126 -17.60 4.62 10.12
N GLU A 127 -17.13 5.78 9.64
CA GLU A 127 -18.00 6.84 9.12
C GLU A 127 -18.78 6.42 7.86
N ARG A 128 -18.22 5.54 7.03
CA ARG A 128 -18.95 4.93 5.92
C ARG A 128 -20.00 3.95 6.40
N ALA A 129 -19.67 3.11 7.39
CA ALA A 129 -20.60 2.10 7.89
C ALA A 129 -21.88 2.74 8.43
N ILE A 130 -21.78 3.88 9.13
CA ILE A 130 -22.98 4.59 9.63
C ILE A 130 -23.85 5.20 8.51
N LYS A 131 -23.29 5.39 7.31
CA LYS A 131 -23.97 5.90 6.11
C LYS A 131 -24.47 4.77 5.19
N SER A 132 -24.21 3.50 5.53
CA SER A 132 -24.59 2.36 4.70
C SER A 132 -26.11 2.28 4.51
N THR A 133 -26.52 2.10 3.26
CA THR A 133 -27.95 2.03 2.86
C THR A 133 -28.45 0.59 2.70
N SER A 134 -27.58 -0.41 2.88
CA SER A 134 -27.91 -1.83 2.83
C SER A 134 -27.16 -2.62 3.90
N HIS A 135 -27.73 -3.76 4.30
CA HIS A 135 -27.09 -4.68 5.25
C HIS A 135 -25.77 -5.24 4.70
N GLN A 136 -25.71 -5.50 3.38
CA GLN A 136 -24.49 -5.98 2.73
C GLN A 136 -23.37 -4.93 2.82
N ASP A 137 -23.67 -3.67 2.48
CA ASP A 137 -22.69 -2.59 2.55
C ASP A 137 -22.21 -2.33 3.99
N PHE A 138 -23.11 -2.42 4.97
CA PHE A 138 -22.75 -2.32 6.39
C PHE A 138 -21.80 -3.45 6.82
N ASN A 139 -22.09 -4.70 6.46
CA ASN A 139 -21.24 -5.86 6.80
C ASN A 139 -19.86 -5.78 6.14
N ASP A 140 -19.82 -5.38 4.86
CA ASP A 140 -18.57 -5.23 4.12
C ASP A 140 -17.70 -4.13 4.73
N THR A 141 -18.31 -3.01 5.10
CA THR A 141 -17.59 -1.87 5.65
C THR A 141 -17.12 -2.14 7.09
N THR A 142 -17.91 -2.82 7.92
CA THR A 142 -17.49 -3.21 9.28
C THR A 142 -16.41 -4.30 9.28
N THR A 143 -16.42 -5.21 8.30
CA THR A 143 -15.32 -6.16 8.10
C THR A 143 -14.00 -5.42 7.78
N LYS A 144 -14.06 -4.34 6.99
CA LYS A 144 -12.88 -3.49 6.75
C LYS A 144 -12.39 -2.77 7.99
N VAL A 145 -13.30 -2.26 8.82
CA VAL A 145 -12.94 -1.68 10.13
C VAL A 145 -12.11 -2.69 10.92
N GLN A 146 -12.55 -3.96 10.99
CA GLN A 146 -11.78 -5.02 11.65
C GLN A 146 -10.38 -5.21 11.03
N HIS A 147 -10.28 -5.27 9.71
CA HIS A 147 -8.97 -5.42 9.06
C HIS A 147 -8.04 -4.24 9.33
N TYR A 148 -8.55 -3.00 9.30
CA TYR A 148 -7.74 -1.83 9.67
C TYR A 148 -7.33 -1.83 11.14
N CYS A 149 -8.17 -2.35 12.05
CA CYS A 149 -7.78 -2.58 13.44
C CYS A 149 -6.61 -3.57 13.53
N ASP A 150 -6.68 -4.70 12.81
CA ASP A 150 -5.61 -5.71 12.80
C ASP A 150 -4.31 -5.13 12.21
N TYR A 151 -4.42 -4.29 11.17
CA TYR A 151 -3.29 -3.61 10.53
C TYR A 151 -2.64 -2.58 11.44
N ALA A 152 -3.44 -1.73 12.09
CA ALA A 152 -2.97 -0.76 13.06
C ALA A 152 -2.31 -1.46 14.26
N GLN A 153 -2.89 -2.56 14.74
CA GLN A 153 -2.30 -3.35 15.83
C GLN A 153 -0.96 -3.97 15.41
N GLY A 154 -0.86 -4.49 14.19
CA GLY A 154 0.41 -4.98 13.63
C GLY A 154 1.48 -3.88 13.55
N ALA A 155 1.12 -2.70 13.03
CA ALA A 155 2.02 -1.55 12.95
C ALA A 155 2.48 -1.06 14.34
N LEU A 156 1.55 -0.99 15.31
CA LEU A 156 1.86 -0.66 16.70
C LEU A 156 2.84 -1.67 17.29
N ASN A 157 2.60 -2.98 17.10
CA ASN A 157 3.48 -4.04 17.58
C ASN A 157 4.91 -3.90 17.04
N TYR A 158 5.08 -3.52 15.77
CA TYR A 158 6.42 -3.26 15.23
C TYR A 158 7.10 -2.06 15.90
N CYS A 159 6.34 -1.02 16.22
CA CYS A 159 6.85 0.18 16.88
C CYS A 159 7.29 -0.10 18.32
N VAL A 160 6.46 -0.78 19.11
CA VAL A 160 6.66 -0.91 20.57
C VAL A 160 7.46 -2.14 20.98
N ASN A 161 7.60 -3.13 20.09
CA ASN A 161 8.36 -4.33 20.39
C ASN A 161 9.83 -3.97 20.71
N GLN A 162 10.23 -4.32 21.94
CA GLN A 162 11.53 -4.02 22.52
C GLN A 162 12.63 -5.00 22.09
N ARG A 163 12.29 -6.06 21.33
CA ARG A 163 13.29 -6.98 20.79
C ARG A 163 14.11 -6.26 19.73
N THR A 164 15.42 -6.23 19.90
CA THR A 164 16.34 -5.57 18.96
C THR A 164 17.16 -6.56 18.13
N THR A 165 17.00 -7.88 18.37
CA THR A 165 17.76 -8.92 17.67
C THR A 165 16.86 -9.86 16.84
N PRO A 166 17.36 -10.42 15.72
CA PRO A 166 16.58 -11.31 14.84
C PRO A 166 16.33 -12.74 15.37
N ALA A 167 16.73 -13.07 16.60
CA ALA A 167 16.91 -14.45 17.04
C ALA A 167 15.60 -15.24 17.27
N ASP A 168 14.45 -14.58 17.38
CA ASP A 168 13.16 -15.22 17.69
C ASP A 168 12.09 -14.99 16.61
N GLU A 169 11.11 -15.91 16.54
CA GLU A 169 9.86 -15.71 15.80
C GLU A 169 9.19 -14.39 16.26
N GLY A 170 9.10 -13.43 15.33
CA GLY A 170 8.57 -12.08 15.59
C GLY A 170 9.48 -10.94 15.12
N GLY A 171 10.78 -11.16 14.94
CA GLY A 171 11.74 -10.16 14.42
C GLY A 171 12.01 -8.96 15.34
N PRO A 172 12.97 -8.09 14.98
CA PRO A 172 13.30 -6.90 15.76
C PRO A 172 12.19 -5.84 15.62
N GLY A 173 11.77 -5.24 16.73
CA GLY A 173 10.94 -4.03 16.77
C GLY A 173 11.77 -2.75 16.92
N LEU A 174 11.10 -1.61 17.08
CA LEU A 174 11.74 -0.30 17.13
C LEU A 174 12.04 0.20 18.55
N GLY A 175 11.53 -0.48 19.57
CA GLY A 175 11.74 -0.14 20.97
C GLY A 175 11.11 1.19 21.42
N LEU A 176 10.08 1.67 20.73
CA LEU A 176 9.32 2.86 21.16
C LEU A 176 8.44 2.53 22.36
N THR A 177 8.05 3.54 23.14
CA THR A 177 7.03 3.34 24.19
C THR A 177 5.63 3.39 23.58
N ASP A 178 4.65 2.75 24.22
CA ASP A 178 3.26 2.85 23.79
C ASP A 178 2.79 4.31 23.72
N VAL A 179 3.20 5.13 24.69
CA VAL A 179 2.82 6.55 24.76
C VAL A 179 3.36 7.32 23.56
N ASP A 180 4.62 7.10 23.16
CA ASP A 180 5.23 7.78 22.03
C ASP A 180 4.51 7.49 20.71
N VAL A 181 3.93 6.29 20.56
CA VAL A 181 3.22 5.89 19.34
C VAL A 181 1.75 6.30 19.39
N LEU A 182 1.05 6.03 20.50
CA LEU A 182 -0.39 6.27 20.65
C LEU A 182 -0.74 7.76 20.81
N GLN A 183 0.18 8.58 21.31
CA GLN A 183 -0.01 10.04 21.45
C GLN A 183 0.71 10.84 20.37
N ALA A 184 1.31 10.18 19.38
CA ALA A 184 1.91 10.87 18.25
C ALA A 184 0.88 11.68 17.48
N THR A 185 1.26 12.89 17.10
CA THR A 185 0.45 13.74 16.22
C THR A 185 0.72 13.33 14.76
N PRO A 186 -0.31 13.25 13.90
CA PRO A 186 -0.10 13.09 12.47
C PRO A 186 0.76 14.25 11.94
N ALA A 187 1.69 13.95 11.04
CA ALA A 187 2.38 14.98 10.29
C ALA A 187 1.41 15.64 9.30
N ASP A 188 1.56 16.94 9.03
CA ASP A 188 0.71 17.66 8.06
C ASP A 188 0.65 16.96 6.69
N VAL A 189 1.78 16.39 6.26
CA VAL A 189 1.88 15.63 5.00
C VAL A 189 1.10 14.32 5.01
N LEU A 190 0.98 13.67 6.18
CA LEU A 190 0.12 12.50 6.35
C LEU A 190 -1.34 12.91 6.27
N ASP A 191 -1.69 14.02 6.92
CA ASP A 191 -3.05 14.52 6.93
C ASP A 191 -3.52 14.91 5.54
N GLU A 192 -2.71 15.69 4.80
CA GLU A 192 -3.01 16.06 3.41
C GLU A 192 -3.20 14.82 2.52
N TYR A 193 -2.33 13.82 2.65
CA TYR A 193 -2.39 12.63 1.81
C TYR A 193 -3.65 11.80 2.10
N THR A 194 -3.95 11.55 3.38
CA THR A 194 -5.09 10.73 3.77
C THR A 194 -6.42 11.46 3.57
N ASP A 195 -6.50 12.77 3.80
CA ASP A 195 -7.67 13.59 3.45
C ASP A 195 -7.99 13.51 1.96
N PHE A 196 -6.97 13.61 1.11
CA PHE A 196 -7.12 13.45 -0.33
C PHE A 196 -7.68 12.07 -0.69
N GLN A 197 -7.13 10.99 -0.12
CA GLN A 197 -7.61 9.63 -0.40
C GLN A 197 -9.06 9.44 0.05
N ILE A 198 -9.41 9.98 1.22
CA ILE A 198 -10.77 9.97 1.77
C ILE A 198 -11.72 10.72 0.85
N GLN A 199 -11.40 11.97 0.49
CA GLN A 199 -12.22 12.79 -0.41
C GLN A 199 -12.42 12.13 -1.79
N THR A 200 -11.36 11.53 -2.34
CA THR A 200 -11.42 10.78 -3.61
C THR A 200 -12.34 9.56 -3.52
N ALA A 201 -12.55 9.04 -2.31
CA ALA A 201 -13.46 7.92 -2.06
C ALA A 201 -14.89 8.34 -1.70
N GLU A 202 -15.09 9.56 -1.21
CA GLU A 202 -16.43 10.11 -0.93
C GLU A 202 -17.19 10.52 -2.19
N THR A 203 -16.52 10.90 -3.28
CA THR A 203 -17.18 11.34 -4.52
C THR A 203 -17.81 10.20 -5.34
N HIS A 204 -17.92 9.00 -4.78
CA HIS A 204 -18.40 7.77 -5.43
C HIS A 204 -17.66 7.36 -6.71
N ASN A 205 -16.54 8.03 -7.06
CA ASN A 205 -15.66 7.59 -8.12
C ASN A 205 -14.69 6.53 -7.58
N TRP A 206 -15.25 5.35 -7.28
CA TRP A 206 -14.52 4.24 -6.66
C TRP A 206 -13.27 3.83 -7.43
N VAL A 207 -13.30 3.98 -8.76
CA VAL A 207 -12.13 3.73 -9.62
C VAL A 207 -11.00 4.68 -9.22
N MET A 208 -11.28 5.97 -9.07
CA MET A 208 -10.25 6.95 -8.69
C MET A 208 -9.74 6.71 -7.27
N SER A 209 -10.60 6.27 -6.36
CA SER A 209 -10.15 5.86 -5.03
C SER A 209 -9.11 4.74 -5.10
N LEU A 210 -9.30 3.78 -6.00
CA LEU A 210 -8.33 2.72 -6.25
C LEU A 210 -7.10 3.20 -7.02
N VAL A 211 -7.25 4.21 -7.90
CA VAL A 211 -6.11 4.86 -8.56
C VAL A 211 -5.22 5.56 -7.52
N ALA A 212 -5.81 6.18 -6.49
CA ALA A 212 -5.08 6.79 -5.38
C ALA A 212 -4.27 5.77 -4.56
N MET A 213 -4.61 4.48 -4.65
CA MET A 213 -3.88 3.37 -4.01
C MET A 213 -2.82 2.73 -4.93
N ILE A 214 -2.65 3.19 -6.17
CA ILE A 214 -1.61 2.64 -7.06
C ILE A 214 -0.21 2.92 -6.50
N PRO A 215 0.15 4.16 -6.11
CA PRO A 215 1.49 4.41 -5.60
C PRO A 215 1.83 3.60 -4.35
N CYS A 216 0.90 3.43 -3.40
CA CYS A 216 1.20 2.70 -2.16
C CYS A 216 1.49 1.21 -2.39
N ILE A 217 0.82 0.56 -3.35
CA ILE A 217 1.06 -0.85 -3.70
C ILE A 217 2.30 -0.98 -4.59
N GLN A 218 2.32 -0.26 -5.70
CA GLN A 218 3.35 -0.44 -6.73
C GLN A 218 4.73 0.04 -6.25
N SER A 219 4.79 1.20 -5.58
CA SER A 219 6.08 1.80 -5.23
C SER A 219 6.76 1.03 -4.09
N TYR A 220 6.00 0.54 -3.11
CA TYR A 220 6.57 -0.23 -1.99
C TYR A 220 7.27 -1.49 -2.52
N TYR A 221 6.63 -2.22 -3.43
CA TYR A 221 7.27 -3.36 -4.10
C TYR A 221 8.47 -2.93 -4.96
N ALA A 222 8.28 -1.93 -5.83
CA ALA A 222 9.30 -1.49 -6.78
C ALA A 222 10.55 -0.91 -6.10
N ILE A 223 10.40 -0.29 -4.93
CA ILE A 223 11.51 0.18 -4.10
C ILE A 223 12.12 -0.98 -3.32
N ALA A 224 11.31 -1.77 -2.61
CA ALA A 224 11.83 -2.79 -1.68
C ALA A 224 12.46 -4.00 -2.38
N GLN A 225 11.96 -4.40 -3.54
CA GLN A 225 12.44 -5.60 -4.25
C GLN A 225 13.93 -5.52 -4.64
N PRO A 226 14.42 -4.46 -5.30
CA PRO A 226 15.84 -4.35 -5.62
C PRO A 226 16.69 -4.22 -4.35
N LEU A 227 16.18 -3.57 -3.30
CA LEU A 227 16.87 -3.49 -2.01
C LEU A 227 16.98 -4.88 -1.35
N TYR A 228 15.93 -5.69 -1.41
CA TYR A 228 15.92 -7.05 -0.89
C TYR A 228 16.89 -7.97 -1.66
N GLN A 229 16.84 -7.93 -2.99
CA GLN A 229 17.67 -8.79 -3.84
C GLN A 229 19.16 -8.48 -3.72
N ASN A 230 19.51 -7.20 -3.55
CA ASN A 230 20.89 -6.74 -3.52
C ASN A 230 21.40 -6.43 -2.11
N ALA A 231 20.63 -6.70 -1.05
CA ALA A 231 21.01 -6.41 0.33
C ALA A 231 22.32 -7.14 0.72
N PRO A 232 23.41 -6.43 1.00
CA PRO A 232 24.60 -7.04 1.58
C PRO A 232 24.28 -7.52 3.00
N ALA A 233 25.10 -8.45 3.53
CA ALA A 233 24.86 -9.07 4.84
C ALA A 233 24.65 -8.03 5.96
N ILE A 234 25.43 -6.94 5.94
CA ILE A 234 25.37 -5.87 6.92
C ILE A 234 24.01 -5.15 6.96
N ILE A 235 23.25 -5.12 5.86
CA ILE A 235 21.92 -4.51 5.81
C ILE A 235 20.86 -5.44 6.38
N LYS A 236 21.06 -6.76 6.29
CA LYS A 236 20.05 -7.76 6.72
C LYS A 236 19.78 -7.74 8.23
N ASP A 237 20.73 -7.22 8.99
CA ASP A 237 20.64 -7.10 10.45
C ASP A 237 19.98 -5.78 10.91
N THR A 238 19.58 -4.91 9.98
CA THR A 238 18.98 -3.62 10.31
C THR A 238 17.47 -3.74 10.60
N PRO A 239 16.90 -2.83 11.43
CA PRO A 239 15.46 -2.82 11.68
C PRO A 239 14.63 -2.58 10.40
N TRP A 240 15.02 -1.62 9.54
CA TRP A 240 14.29 -1.34 8.30
C TRP A 240 14.35 -2.47 7.29
N TYR A 241 15.42 -3.27 7.27
CA TYR A 241 15.44 -4.45 6.43
C TYR A 241 14.37 -5.46 6.87
N ASN A 242 14.31 -5.75 8.17
CA ASN A 242 13.41 -6.78 8.69
C ASN A 242 11.95 -6.34 8.73
N LEU A 243 11.70 -5.06 8.99
CA LEU A 243 10.36 -4.51 9.15
C LEU A 243 9.75 -3.94 7.87
N TRP A 244 10.56 -3.59 6.87
CA TRP A 244 10.06 -2.96 5.65
C TRP A 244 10.60 -3.58 4.36
N ILE A 245 11.92 -3.71 4.18
CA ILE A 245 12.50 -4.21 2.92
C ILE A 245 12.09 -5.66 2.66
N LYS A 246 12.32 -6.57 3.60
CA LYS A 246 12.00 -8.00 3.46
C LYS A 246 10.48 -8.24 3.32
N PRO A 247 9.61 -7.63 4.15
CA PRO A 247 8.15 -7.69 3.99
C PRO A 247 7.63 -7.30 2.61
N ASN A 248 8.19 -6.26 1.99
CA ASN A 248 7.69 -5.73 0.72
C ASN A 248 8.45 -6.25 -0.51
N GLY A 249 9.73 -6.57 -0.39
CA GLY A 249 10.61 -6.99 -1.48
C GLY A 249 10.89 -8.49 -1.54
N GLY A 250 10.72 -9.21 -0.41
CA GLY A 250 10.93 -10.66 -0.30
C GLY A 250 9.73 -11.51 -0.71
N ILE A 251 8.82 -10.92 -1.47
CA ILE A 251 7.56 -11.54 -1.92
C ILE A 251 7.44 -11.44 -3.45
N SER A 252 6.61 -12.28 -4.05
CA SER A 252 6.33 -12.21 -5.48
C SER A 252 5.47 -10.98 -5.82
N PRO A 253 5.47 -10.48 -7.08
CA PRO A 253 4.55 -9.42 -7.52
C PRO A 253 3.07 -9.77 -7.31
N GLN A 254 2.71 -11.05 -7.33
CA GLN A 254 1.35 -11.52 -7.05
C GLN A 254 1.01 -11.35 -5.58
N GLU A 255 1.89 -11.78 -4.69
CA GLU A 255 1.72 -11.59 -3.25
C GLU A 255 1.69 -10.10 -2.89
N ALA A 256 2.57 -9.27 -3.46
CA ALA A 256 2.60 -7.83 -3.23
C ALA A 256 1.36 -7.07 -3.69
N GLY A 257 0.41 -7.74 -4.38
CA GLY A 257 -0.78 -7.08 -4.93
C GLY A 257 -0.55 -6.37 -6.26
N VAL A 258 0.69 -6.29 -6.74
CA VAL A 258 1.07 -5.62 -7.99
C VAL A 258 0.30 -6.20 -9.17
N THR A 259 0.38 -7.52 -9.36
CA THR A 259 -0.28 -8.20 -10.48
C THR A 259 -1.79 -8.04 -10.41
N SER A 260 -2.33 -8.08 -9.20
CA SER A 260 -3.77 -8.09 -9.00
C SER A 260 -4.39 -6.71 -9.17
N GLN A 261 -3.70 -5.65 -8.76
CA GLN A 261 -4.10 -4.28 -9.04
C GLN A 261 -4.10 -4.00 -10.55
N ILE A 262 -3.06 -4.45 -11.28
CA ILE A 262 -3.04 -4.38 -12.75
C ILE A 262 -4.26 -5.13 -13.33
N THR A 263 -4.49 -6.36 -12.87
CA THR A 263 -5.62 -7.19 -13.34
C THR A 263 -6.95 -6.48 -13.14
N PHE A 264 -7.13 -5.89 -11.97
CA PHE A 264 -8.33 -5.16 -11.62
C PHE A 264 -8.62 -4.05 -12.63
N PHE A 265 -7.63 -3.20 -12.93
CA PHE A 265 -7.84 -2.11 -13.89
C PHE A 265 -8.03 -2.62 -15.31
N VAL A 266 -7.32 -3.67 -15.75
CA VAL A 266 -7.57 -4.30 -17.06
C VAL A 266 -9.03 -4.77 -17.16
N THR A 267 -9.53 -5.49 -16.16
CA THR A 267 -10.91 -5.99 -16.15
C THR A 267 -11.94 -4.86 -16.12
N ASN A 268 -11.60 -3.71 -15.52
CA ASN A 268 -12.49 -2.56 -15.41
C ASN A 268 -12.19 -1.47 -16.46
N TYR A 269 -11.54 -1.81 -17.58
CA TYR A 269 -11.20 -0.87 -18.66
C TYR A 269 -12.38 0.03 -19.07
N ALA A 270 -13.55 -0.57 -19.28
CA ALA A 270 -14.74 0.18 -19.70
C ALA A 270 -15.19 1.26 -18.71
N VAL A 271 -14.85 1.11 -17.42
CA VAL A 271 -15.23 2.05 -16.36
C VAL A 271 -14.30 3.25 -16.32
N TRP A 272 -12.99 3.05 -16.54
CA TRP A 272 -12.01 4.12 -16.33
C TRP A 272 -11.46 4.76 -17.60
N LYS A 273 -11.59 4.11 -18.77
CA LYS A 273 -10.95 4.55 -20.02
C LYS A 273 -11.24 6.02 -20.37
N ASP A 274 -12.45 6.50 -20.09
CA ASP A 274 -12.90 7.86 -20.38
C ASP A 274 -12.54 8.85 -19.26
N HIS A 275 -12.04 8.35 -18.13
CA HIS A 275 -11.58 9.09 -16.95
C HIS A 275 -10.05 9.12 -16.82
N TYR A 276 -9.31 8.80 -17.88
CA TYR A 276 -7.84 8.72 -17.80
C TYR A 276 -7.18 10.03 -17.34
N ALA A 277 -7.70 11.19 -17.74
CA ALA A 277 -7.19 12.49 -17.28
C ALA A 277 -7.36 12.68 -15.77
N GLU A 278 -8.49 12.25 -15.21
CA GLU A 278 -8.76 12.25 -13.77
C GLU A 278 -7.85 11.25 -13.03
N ALA A 279 -7.62 10.07 -13.64
CA ALA A 279 -6.69 9.08 -13.11
C ALA A 279 -5.26 9.62 -13.07
N LYS A 280 -4.83 10.38 -14.08
CA LYS A 280 -3.50 11.03 -14.09
C LYS A 280 -3.32 11.97 -12.91
N GLU A 281 -4.31 12.83 -12.65
CA GLU A 281 -4.23 13.79 -11.55
C GLU A 281 -4.28 13.09 -10.19
N THR A 282 -5.17 12.11 -10.03
CA THR A 282 -5.26 11.30 -8.82
C THR A 282 -3.94 10.57 -8.52
N PHE A 283 -3.36 9.92 -9.54
CA PHE A 283 -2.08 9.23 -9.42
C PHE A 283 -0.93 10.18 -9.08
N ARG A 284 -0.88 11.36 -9.72
CA ARG A 284 0.12 12.39 -9.42
C ARG A 284 0.05 12.84 -7.97
N ARG A 285 -1.16 13.15 -7.47
CA ARG A 285 -1.38 13.57 -6.08
C ARG A 285 -0.98 12.47 -5.10
N ALA A 286 -1.35 11.21 -5.38
CA ALA A 286 -0.94 10.08 -4.57
C ALA A 286 0.59 9.89 -4.55
N CYS A 287 1.28 10.05 -5.68
CA CYS A 287 2.75 10.01 -5.72
C CYS A 287 3.37 11.13 -4.86
N LYS A 288 2.81 12.35 -4.91
CA LYS A 288 3.27 13.46 -4.05
C LYS A 288 3.11 13.14 -2.57
N GLY A 289 1.99 12.52 -2.18
CA GLY A 289 1.74 12.07 -0.82
C GLY A 289 2.81 11.09 -0.33
N GLU A 290 3.11 10.06 -1.12
CA GLU A 290 4.17 9.09 -0.79
C GLU A 290 5.56 9.74 -0.72
N ILE A 291 5.91 10.60 -1.69
CA ILE A 291 7.19 11.33 -1.67
C ILE A 291 7.30 12.18 -0.40
N SER A 292 6.22 12.87 -0.01
CA SER A 292 6.21 13.77 1.14
C SER A 292 6.33 13.01 2.46
N LEU A 293 5.73 11.81 2.56
CA LEU A 293 5.92 10.93 3.72
C LEU A 293 7.36 10.44 3.85
N TRP A 294 8.00 10.07 2.74
CA TRP A 294 9.42 9.72 2.76
C TRP A 294 10.32 10.92 3.06
N GLN A 295 9.96 12.11 2.59
CA GLN A 295 10.67 13.35 2.92
C GLN A 295 10.53 13.67 4.43
N PHE A 296 9.35 13.49 5.01
CA PHE A 296 9.17 13.61 6.47
C PHE A 296 10.11 12.69 7.24
N ALA A 297 10.25 11.42 6.80
CA ALA A 297 11.21 10.49 7.39
C ALA A 297 12.67 10.98 7.26
N GLN A 298 13.01 11.57 6.12
CA GLN A 298 14.32 12.15 5.86
C GLN A 298 14.61 13.37 6.73
N ASP A 299 13.62 14.24 6.94
CA ASP A 299 13.77 15.44 7.77
C ASP A 299 13.84 15.09 9.26
N ALA A 300 13.19 14.01 9.67
CA ALA A 300 13.25 13.48 11.04
C ALA A 300 14.60 12.81 11.40
N LYS A 301 15.56 12.74 10.47
CA LYS A 301 16.94 12.29 10.75
C LYS A 301 17.77 13.32 11.52
N ALA A 302 17.26 14.55 11.68
CA ALA A 302 17.94 15.69 12.30
C ALA A 302 17.87 15.71 13.83
#